data_AF-A0A0H3YX72-F1
#
_entry.id   AF-A0A0H3YX72-F1
#
_cell.length_a   1.000
_cell.length_b   1.000
_cell.length_c   1.000
_cell.angle_alpha   90.00
_cell.angle_beta   90.00
_cell.angle_gamma   90.00
#
_symmetry.space_group_name_H-M   'P 1'
#
loop_
_entity.id
_entity.type
_entity.pdbx_description
1 polymer ?
#
loop_
_entity_poly.entity_id
_entity_poly.type
_entity_poly.pdbx_seq_one_letter_code
_entity_poly.pdbx_strand_id
1 'polypeptide(L)' 'MDYFIIAITTVAGLAFHAWLIIRFRRWADRDLALSIAGSDPDRRAWMLQRLADAKNQKVKRRDLQGWLEQQAQRYPDA' A
#
# COMPACT_ATOMS: atom_id res chain seq x y z
N MET A 1 -36.39 -15.48 10.66
CA MET A 1 -35.10 -15.93 11.23
C MET A 1 -34.09 -16.27 10.13
N ASP A 2 -34.55 -16.70 8.95
CA ASP A 2 -33.73 -17.09 7.80
C ASP A 2 -33.07 -15.90 7.08
N TYR A 3 -33.78 -14.79 6.94
CA TYR A 3 -33.25 -13.56 6.32
C TYR A 3 -32.06 -12.97 7.08
N PHE A 4 -31.97 -13.19 8.40
CA PHE A 4 -30.88 -12.67 9.22
C PHE A 4 -29.57 -13.41 8.93
N ILE A 5 -29.64 -14.74 8.79
CA ILE A 5 -28.49 -15.58 8.44
C ILE A 5 -28.00 -15.24 7.03
N ILE A 6 -28.93 -15.08 6.09
CA ILE A 6 -28.61 -14.68 4.71
C ILE A 6 -27.93 -13.30 4.72
N ALA A 7 -28.51 -12.31 5.40
CA ALA A 7 -27.96 -10.97 5.49
C ALA A 7 -26.54 -10.95 6.10
N ILE A 8 -26.34 -11.67 7.22
CA ILE A 8 -25.02 -11.75 7.86
C ILE A 8 -24.00 -12.42 6.94
N THR A 9 -24.37 -13.53 6.30
CA THR A 9 -23.46 -14.29 5.43
C THR A 9 -23.05 -13.46 4.22
N THR A 10 -23.99 -12.74 3.60
CA THR A 10 -23.70 -11.84 2.48
C THR A 10 -22.79 -10.69 2.90
N VAL A 11 -23.09 -10.03 4.03
CA VAL A 11 -22.27 -8.92 4.55
C VAL A 11 -20.88 -9.41 4.95
N ALA A 12 -20.78 -10.57 5.60
CA ALA A 12 -19.50 -11.18 5.96
C ALA A 12 -18.67 -11.51 4.71
N GLY A 13 -19.30 -12.07 3.68
CA GLY A 13 -18.65 -12.33 2.39
C GLY A 13 -18.13 -11.04 1.75
N LEU A 14 -18.93 -9.99 1.68
CA LEU A 14 -18.53 -8.71 1.11
C LEU A 14 -17.40 -8.04 1.91
N ALA A 15 -17.51 -8.05 3.25
CA ALA A 15 -16.50 -7.53 4.15
C ALA A 15 -15.18 -8.31 4.01
N PHE A 16 -15.25 -9.64 3.88
CA PHE A 16 -14.08 -10.48 3.68
C PHE A 16 -13.35 -10.16 2.37
N HIS A 17 -14.08 -9.97 1.27
CA HIS A 17 -13.49 -9.58 -0.02
C HIS A 17 -12.84 -8.19 0.08
N ALA A 18 -13.54 -7.20 0.66
CA ALA A 18 -12.99 -5.87 0.84
C ALA A 18 -11.72 -5.90 1.71
N TRP A 19 -11.72 -6.70 2.78
CA TRP A 19 -10.57 -6.91 3.64
C TRP A 19 -9.38 -7.54 2.89
N LEU A 20 -9.61 -8.60 2.11
CA LEU A 20 -8.57 -9.23 1.30
C LEU A 20 -7.96 -8.23 0.33
N ILE A 21 -8.80 -7.46 -0.37
CA ILE A 21 -8.34 -6.42 -1.29
C ILE A 21 -7.45 -5.42 -0.56
N ILE A 22 -7.87 -4.88 0.58
CA ILE A 22 -7.07 -3.92 1.37
C ILE A 22 -5.76 -4.56 1.87
N ARG A 23 -5.78 -5.84 2.25
CA ARG A 23 -4.61 -6.54 2.79
C ARG A 23 -3.55 -6.77 1.71
N PHE A 24 -3.92 -7.36 0.57
CA PHE A 24 -3.03 -7.50 -0.58
C PHE A 24 -2.51 -6.15 -1.04
N ARG A 25 -3.38 -5.14 -1.02
CA ARG A 25 -3.03 -3.76 -1.35
C ARG A 25 -1.93 -3.20 -0.46
N ARG A 26 -2.01 -3.36 0.86
CA ARG A 26 -0.95 -2.92 1.80
C ARG A 26 0.36 -3.66 1.59
N TRP A 27 0.30 -4.92 1.17
CA TRP A 27 1.50 -5.71 0.88
C TRP A 27 2.16 -5.25 -0.41
N ALA A 28 1.38 -5.04 -1.46
CA ALA A 28 1.85 -4.50 -2.74
C ALA A 28 2.48 -3.10 -2.61
N ASP A 29 1.92 -2.21 -1.78
CA ASP A 29 2.53 -0.89 -1.56
C ASP A 29 3.92 -0.99 -0.92
N ARG A 30 4.10 -1.98 -0.03
CA ARG A 30 5.41 -2.25 0.59
C ARG A 30 6.37 -2.88 -0.41
N ASP A 31 5.89 -3.84 -1.20
CA ASP A 31 6.68 -4.50 -2.24
C ASP A 31 7.13 -3.52 -3.33
N LEU A 32 6.25 -2.60 -3.73
CA LEU A 32 6.56 -1.52 -4.65
C LEU A 32 7.69 -0.63 -4.14
N ALA A 33 7.65 -0.22 -2.87
CA ALA A 33 8.75 0.57 -2.31
C ALA A 33 10.08 -0.21 -2.26
N LEU A 34 10.03 -1.54 -2.16
CA LEU A 34 11.21 -2.39 -2.20
C LEU A 34 11.74 -2.58 -3.64
N SER A 35 10.85 -2.75 -4.61
CA SER A 35 11.25 -2.93 -6.02
C SER A 35 11.86 -1.67 -6.61
N ILE A 36 11.38 -0.48 -6.23
CA ILE A 36 11.96 0.80 -6.67
C ILE A 36 13.31 1.05 -5.97
N ALA A 37 13.49 0.59 -4.72
CA ALA A 37 14.73 0.78 -3.98
C ALA A 37 15.90 -0.05 -4.52
N GLY A 38 15.61 -1.17 -5.17
CA GLY A 38 16.63 -2.11 -5.65
C GLY A 38 17.35 -2.83 -4.50
N SER A 39 18.62 -3.15 -4.70
CA SER A 39 19.45 -3.91 -3.74
C SER A 39 20.15 -3.02 -2.70
N ASP A 40 20.09 -1.70 -2.84
CA ASP A 40 20.78 -0.77 -1.96
C ASP A 40 20.04 -0.59 -0.63
N PRO A 41 20.66 -0.95 0.52
CA PRO A 41 20.01 -0.88 1.82
C PRO A 41 19.71 0.56 2.25
N ASP A 42 20.54 1.53 1.84
CA ASP A 42 20.37 2.95 2.15
C ASP A 42 19.19 3.56 1.38
N ARG A 43 19.13 3.30 0.07
CA ARG A 43 18.00 3.68 -0.80
C ARG A 43 16.69 3.04 -0.33
N ARG A 44 16.75 1.81 0.16
CA ARG A 44 15.60 1.09 0.75
C ARG A 44 15.10 1.75 2.02
N ALA A 45 15.99 2.10 2.95
CA ALA A 45 15.61 2.81 4.18
C ALA A 45 14.97 4.16 3.86
N TRP A 46 15.56 4.89 2.91
CA TRP A 46 15.05 6.18 2.44
C TRP A 46 13.65 6.06 1.81
N MET A 47 13.41 5.07 0.95
CA MET A 47 12.09 4.83 0.34
C MET A 47 11.03 4.43 1.35
N LEU A 48 11.39 3.60 2.34
CA LEU A 48 10.46 3.23 3.42
C LEU A 48 10.06 4.45 4.25
N GLN A 49 11.00 5.38 4.49
CA GLN A 49 10.72 6.64 5.16
C GLN A 49 9.80 7.53 4.32
N ARG A 50 10.03 7.62 3.00
CA ARG A 50 9.14 8.34 2.08
C ARG A 50 7.75 7.70 1.99
N LEU A 51 7.64 6.37 2.03
CA LEU A 51 6.36 5.67 2.11
C LEU A 51 5.59 6.01 3.39
N ALA A 52 6.28 6.14 4.54
CA ALA A 52 5.66 6.58 5.78
C ALA A 52 5.17 8.04 5.68
N ASP A 53 5.96 8.91 5.05
CA ASP A 53 5.60 10.30 4.80
C ASP A 53 4.37 10.43 3.87
N ALA A 54 4.32 9.67 2.79
CA ALA A 54 3.16 9.60 1.89
C ALA A 54 1.88 9.14 2.61
N LYS A 55 2.01 8.21 3.56
CA LYS A 55 0.88 7.78 4.40
C LYS A 55 0.40 8.89 5.33
N ASN A 56 1.31 9.63 5.95
CA ASN A 56 0.97 10.79 6.77
C ASN A 56 0.29 11.90 5.95
N GLN A 57 0.77 12.13 4.73
CA GLN A 57 0.18 13.08 3.78
C GLN A 57 -1.13 12.59 3.15
N LYS A 58 -1.60 11.37 3.50
CA LYS A 58 -2.81 10.74 2.92
C LYS A 58 -2.80 10.73 1.39
N VAL A 59 -1.62 10.54 0.78
CA VAL A 59 -1.49 10.41 -0.68
C VAL A 59 -2.38 9.27 -1.15
N LYS A 60 -3.25 9.54 -2.13
CA LYS A 60 -4.14 8.52 -2.68
C LYS A 60 -3.28 7.41 -3.28
N ARG A 61 -3.63 6.16 -3.01
CA ARG A 61 -2.84 5.00 -3.47
C ARG A 61 -2.59 4.97 -4.99
N ARG A 62 -3.55 5.44 -5.80
CA ARG A 62 -3.34 5.56 -7.26
C ARG A 62 -2.17 6.49 -7.62
N ASP A 63 -1.94 7.50 -6.79
CA ASP A 63 -0.88 8.49 -6.95
C ASP A 63 0.37 8.10 -6.15
N LEU A 64 0.26 7.17 -5.18
CA LEU A 64 1.36 6.71 -4.32
C LEU A 64 2.50 6.12 -5.14
N GLN A 65 2.20 5.35 -6.19
CA GLN A 65 3.22 4.76 -7.05
C GLN A 65 4.02 5.84 -7.78
N GLY A 66 3.35 6.71 -8.52
CA GLY A 66 4.02 7.83 -9.20
C GLY A 66 4.70 8.81 -8.24
N TRP A 67 4.16 8.99 -7.03
CA TRP A 67 4.80 9.80 -5.99
C TRP A 67 6.09 9.15 -5.48
N LEU A 68 6.10 7.83 -5.21
CA LEU A 68 7.31 7.11 -4.80
C LEU A 68 8.36 7.09 -5.91
N GLU A 69 7.97 6.91 -7.17
CA GLU A 69 8.88 6.98 -8.33
C GLU A 69 9.50 8.38 -8.49
N GLN A 70 8.72 9.44 -8.31
CA GLN A 70 9.23 10.82 -8.30
C GLN A 70 10.19 11.07 -7.14
N GLN A 71 9.96 10.48 -5.97
CA GLN A 71 10.91 10.57 -4.86
C GLN A 71 12.17 9.76 -5.14
N ALA A 72 12.04 8.57 -5.74
CA ALA A 72 13.18 7.75 -6.17
C ALA A 72 14.15 8.50 -7.08
N GLN A 73 13.63 9.28 -8.03
CA GLN A 73 14.41 10.12 -8.93
C GLN A 73 15.05 11.32 -8.23
N ARG A 74 14.46 11.77 -7.12
CA ARG A 74 15.03 12.83 -6.26
C ARG A 74 15.98 12.29 -5.21
N TYR A 75 16.24 10.99 -5.17
CA TYR A 75 17.26 10.42 -4.30
C TYR A 75 18.60 11.05 -4.69
N PRO A 76 19.20 11.89 -3.82
CA PRO A 76 20.53 12.41 -4.10
C PRO A 76 21.48 11.22 -4.07
N ASP A 77 22.09 10.93 -5.21
CA ASP A 77 23.22 10.00 -5.30
C ASP A 77 24.25 10.49 -4.27
N ALA A 78 24.41 9.72 -3.18
CA ALA A 78 25.33 10.03 -2.10
C ALA A 78 26.71 9.50 -2.44
#